data_AF-A0A2P2JMH5-F1
#
_entry.id   AF-A0A2P2JMH5-F1
#
_cell.length_a   1.000
_cell.length_b   1.000
_cell.length_c   1.000
_cell.angle_alpha   90.00
_cell.angle_beta   90.00
_cell.angle_gamma   90.00
#
_symmetry.space_group_name_H-M   'P 1'
#
loop_
_entity.id
_entity.type
_entity.pdbx_description
1 polymer ?
#
loop_
_entity_poly.entity_id
_entity_poly.type
_entity_poly.pdbx_seq_one_letter_code
_entity_poly.pdbx_strand_id
1 'polypeptide(L)'
;MVSANKEMAVYCFDILVAHYNSQEAPPPSFDEGQYPLFVTWKKVVNGGEPRLRGCIGTLEARWLINGFRDYALTSALRDRRFPPIQAKELPSLECTVSLLTDYETANHYLEWEVCIS
;
A
#
# COMPACT_ATOMS: atom_id res chain seq x y z
N MET A 1 16.44 -2.74 -11.37
CA MET A 1 15.81 -1.75 -10.48
C MET A 1 14.36 -2.17 -10.34
N VAL A 2 13.92 -2.52 -9.12
CA VAL A 2 12.52 -2.91 -8.88
C VAL A 2 11.69 -1.65 -8.77
N SER A 3 10.57 -1.61 -9.48
CA SER A 3 9.60 -0.51 -9.41
C SER A 3 8.25 -1.05 -8.99
N ALA A 4 7.53 -0.24 -8.21
CA ALA A 4 6.14 -0.51 -7.91
C ALA A 4 5.32 -0.48 -9.21
N ASN A 5 4.42 -1.44 -9.40
CA ASN A 5 3.60 -1.57 -10.59
C ASN A 5 2.10 -1.62 -10.26
N LYS A 6 1.26 -1.58 -11.29
CA LYS A 6 -0.20 -1.58 -11.13
C LYS A 6 -0.71 -2.93 -10.58
N GLU A 7 -0.05 -4.02 -10.90
CA GLU A 7 -0.41 -5.38 -10.48
C GLU A 7 -0.32 -5.52 -8.96
N MET A 8 0.67 -4.90 -8.32
CA MET A 8 0.78 -4.83 -6.86
C MET A 8 -0.38 -4.06 -6.21
N ALA A 9 -0.82 -2.96 -6.82
CA ALA A 9 -1.98 -2.19 -6.34
C ALA A 9 -3.30 -2.95 -6.53
N VAL A 10 -3.46 -3.63 -7.67
CA VAL A 10 -4.62 -4.51 -7.95
C VAL A 10 -4.67 -5.63 -6.91
N TYR A 11 -3.54 -6.27 -6.59
CA TYR A 11 -3.50 -7.30 -5.56
C TYR A 11 -3.92 -6.78 -4.19
N CYS A 12 -3.54 -5.55 -3.81
CA CYS A 12 -4.03 -4.94 -2.57
C CYS A 12 -5.56 -4.76 -2.56
N PHE A 13 -6.14 -4.37 -3.70
CA PHE A 13 -7.60 -4.31 -3.88
C PHE A 13 -8.25 -5.69 -3.78
N ASP A 14 -7.70 -6.68 -4.48
CA ASP A 14 -8.20 -8.05 -4.49
C ASP A 14 -8.23 -8.64 -3.08
N ILE A 15 -7.18 -8.38 -2.28
CA ILE A 15 -7.11 -8.78 -0.87
C ILE A 15 -8.22 -8.13 -0.04
N LEU A 16 -8.46 -6.83 -0.22
CA LEU A 16 -9.50 -6.11 0.50
C LEU A 16 -10.92 -6.56 0.08
N VAL A 17 -11.14 -6.81 -1.21
CA VAL A 17 -12.40 -7.34 -1.76
C VAL A 17 -12.65 -8.75 -1.24
N ALA A 18 -11.65 -9.62 -1.30
CA ALA A 18 -11.71 -10.98 -0.79
C ALA A 18 -12.03 -11.01 0.71
N HIS A 19 -11.49 -10.07 1.50
CA HIS A 19 -11.82 -9.91 2.91
C HIS A 19 -13.32 -9.65 3.13
N TYR A 20 -13.94 -8.73 2.38
CA TYR A 20 -15.39 -8.46 2.53
C TYR A 20 -16.28 -9.59 2.00
N ASN A 21 -15.82 -10.30 0.97
CA ASN A 21 -16.56 -11.41 0.39
C ASN A 21 -16.33 -12.73 1.14
N SER A 22 -15.44 -12.76 2.15
CA SER A 22 -15.00 -13.99 2.83
C SER A 22 -14.49 -15.06 1.85
N GLN A 23 -13.74 -14.61 0.84
CA GLN A 23 -13.15 -15.44 -0.21
C GLN A 23 -11.63 -15.43 -0.11
N GLU A 24 -10.99 -16.35 -0.82
CA GLU A 24 -9.56 -16.30 -1.04
C GLU A 24 -9.23 -15.33 -2.17
N ALA A 25 -8.19 -14.52 -1.99
CA ALA A 25 -7.74 -13.60 -3.03
C ALA A 25 -7.07 -14.36 -4.18
N PRO A 26 -7.22 -13.88 -5.43
CA PRO A 26 -6.49 -14.43 -6.57
C PRO A 26 -4.98 -14.42 -6.35
N PRO A 27 -4.25 -15.33 -7.02
CA PRO A 27 -2.79 -15.34 -6.96
C PRO A 27 -2.22 -14.03 -7.52
N PRO A 28 -1.12 -13.53 -6.95
CA PRO A 28 -0.47 -12.30 -7.41
C PRO A 28 0.09 -12.49 -8.82
N SER A 29 0.06 -11.41 -9.61
CA SER A 29 0.55 -11.36 -10.99
C SER A 29 1.87 -10.58 -11.12
N PHE A 30 2.69 -10.56 -10.07
CA PHE A 30 3.99 -9.89 -10.02
C PHE A 30 5.04 -10.80 -9.37
N ASP A 31 6.31 -10.52 -9.65
CA ASP A 31 7.43 -11.32 -9.17
C ASP A 31 7.61 -11.24 -7.65
N GLU A 32 8.14 -12.30 -7.08
CA GLU A 32 8.54 -12.32 -5.67
C GLU A 32 9.75 -11.42 -5.43
N GLY A 33 9.86 -10.92 -4.20
CA GLY A 33 10.97 -10.10 -3.75
C GLY A 33 10.83 -9.74 -2.29
N GLN A 34 11.88 -9.19 -1.69
CA GLN A 34 11.84 -8.65 -0.34
C GLN A 34 12.18 -7.16 -0.35
N TYR A 35 11.21 -6.34 0.06
CA TYR A 35 11.37 -4.89 0.11
C TYR A 35 10.60 -4.31 1.30
N PRO A 36 11.10 -3.23 1.93
CA PRO A 36 10.26 -2.40 2.75
C PRO A 36 9.16 -1.79 1.89
N LEU A 37 7.94 -1.73 2.43
CA LEU A 37 6.77 -1.35 1.64
C LEU A 37 5.71 -0.64 2.46
N PHE A 38 4.93 0.19 1.77
CA PHE A 38 3.76 0.87 2.32
C PHE A 38 2.57 0.68 1.39
N VAL A 39 1.40 0.47 1.99
CA VAL A 39 0.11 0.49 1.29
C VAL A 39 -0.67 1.68 1.78
N THR A 40 -1.12 2.50 0.83
CA THR A 40 -1.87 3.73 1.08
C THR A 40 -3.21 3.65 0.37
N TRP A 41 -4.28 3.81 1.14
CA TRP A 41 -5.63 3.99 0.64
C TRP A 41 -5.97 5.47 0.62
N LYS A 42 -6.51 5.94 -0.49
CA LYS A 42 -7.17 7.25 -0.60
C LYS A 42 -8.61 7.06 -1.03
N LYS A 43 -9.44 8.07 -0.80
CA LYS A 43 -10.85 8.08 -1.18
C LYS A 43 -11.17 9.36 -1.93
N VAL A 44 -11.79 9.22 -3.10
CA VAL A 44 -12.35 10.32 -3.85
C VAL A 44 -13.64 10.79 -3.18
N VAL A 45 -13.73 12.07 -2.85
CA VAL A 45 -14.92 12.67 -2.22
C VAL A 45 -15.48 13.73 -3.16
N ASN A 46 -16.72 13.54 -3.60
CA ASN A 46 -17.47 14.50 -4.43
C ASN A 46 -16.73 14.96 -5.70
N GLY A 47 -15.96 14.07 -6.34
CA GLY A 47 -15.20 14.40 -7.55
C GLY A 47 -13.99 15.32 -7.33
N GLY A 48 -13.62 15.59 -6.08
CA GLY A 48 -12.39 16.32 -5.73
C GLY A 48 -11.18 15.39 -5.58
N GLU A 49 -10.06 15.97 -5.16
CA GLU A 49 -8.81 15.25 -4.96
C GLU A 49 -8.93 14.08 -3.96
N PRO A 50 -8.31 12.92 -4.25
CA PRO A 50 -8.30 11.77 -3.35
C PRO A 50 -7.72 12.12 -1.99
N ARG A 51 -8.46 11.85 -0.92
CA ARG A 51 -8.03 12.10 0.46
C ARG A 51 -7.54 10.83 1.13
N LEU A 52 -6.48 10.94 1.92
CA LEU A 52 -5.93 9.82 2.69
C LEU A 52 -7.03 9.14 3.53
N ARG A 53 -7.11 7.82 3.40
CA ARG A 53 -8.10 6.96 4.06
C ARG A 53 -7.47 5.84 4.91
N GLY A 54 -6.17 5.62 4.75
CA GLY A 54 -5.34 4.74 5.56
C GLY A 54 -3.95 4.61 4.95
N CYS A 55 -2.91 4.50 5.76
CA CYS A 55 -1.54 4.27 5.26
C CYS A 55 -0.71 3.58 6.35
N ILE A 56 -0.28 2.35 6.08
CA ILE A 56 0.57 1.56 6.97
C ILE A 56 1.56 0.76 6.12
N GLY A 57 2.77 0.59 6.65
CA GLY A 57 3.84 -0.14 6.01
C GLY A 57 4.96 -0.47 7.00
N THR A 58 6.12 -0.77 6.46
CA THR A 58 7.32 -1.12 7.22
C THR A 58 8.58 -0.64 6.52
N LEU A 59 9.59 -0.33 7.33
CA LEU A 59 10.94 -0.02 6.88
C LEU A 59 11.84 -1.27 6.84
N GLU A 60 11.38 -2.40 7.39
CA GLU A 60 12.05 -3.70 7.26
C GLU A 60 11.59 -4.42 5.99
N ALA A 61 12.53 -5.11 5.34
CA ALA A 61 12.22 -5.88 4.13
C ALA A 61 11.24 -7.02 4.43
N ARG A 62 10.16 -7.10 3.64
CA ARG A 62 9.16 -8.17 3.71
C ARG A 62 8.96 -8.78 2.34
N TRP A 63 8.64 -10.07 2.32
CA TRP A 63 8.18 -10.73 1.11
C TRP A 63 6.98 -10.00 0.52
N LEU A 64 7.06 -9.55 -0.74
CA LEU A 64 6.08 -8.66 -1.34
C LEU A 64 4.66 -9.21 -1.25
N ILE A 65 4.44 -10.48 -1.56
CA ILE A 65 3.11 -11.11 -1.54
C ILE A 65 2.49 -11.05 -0.14
N ASN A 66 3.22 -11.54 0.88
CA ASN A 66 2.75 -11.55 2.26
C ASN A 66 2.64 -10.14 2.83
N GLY A 67 3.63 -9.29 2.54
CA GLY A 67 3.65 -7.90 2.99
C GLY A 67 2.48 -7.11 2.41
N PHE A 68 2.22 -7.18 1.10
CA PHE A 68 1.05 -6.51 0.52
C PHE A 68 -0.26 -7.05 1.07
N ARG A 69 -0.40 -8.37 1.25
CA ARG A 69 -1.59 -8.95 1.89
C ARG A 69 -1.81 -8.36 3.30
N ASP A 70 -0.79 -8.38 4.15
CA ASP A 70 -0.89 -7.92 5.53
C ASP A 70 -1.11 -6.40 5.62
N TYR A 71 -0.34 -5.62 4.87
CA TYR A 71 -0.38 -4.16 4.91
C TYR A 71 -1.57 -3.58 4.17
N ALA A 72 -2.13 -4.25 3.15
CA ALA A 72 -3.40 -3.85 2.54
C ALA A 72 -4.54 -3.87 3.56
N LEU A 73 -4.70 -4.98 4.29
CA LEU A 73 -5.74 -5.09 5.32
C LEU A 73 -5.45 -4.20 6.53
N THR A 74 -4.19 -4.12 6.97
CA THR A 74 -3.84 -3.32 8.14
C THR A 74 -4.06 -1.83 7.86
N SER A 75 -3.64 -1.32 6.70
CA SER A 75 -3.88 0.07 6.32
C SER A 75 -5.37 0.38 6.08
N ALA A 76 -6.15 -0.58 5.57
CA ALA A 76 -7.59 -0.39 5.34
C ALA A 76 -8.45 -0.46 6.61
N LEU A 77 -8.11 -1.37 7.53
CA LEU A 77 -9.00 -1.77 8.62
C LEU A 77 -8.48 -1.46 10.01
N ARG A 78 -7.16 -1.25 10.17
CA ARG A 78 -6.50 -1.15 11.48
C ARG A 78 -5.67 0.13 11.65
N ASP A 79 -5.71 1.04 10.70
CA ASP A 79 -5.14 2.38 10.86
C ASP A 79 -6.00 3.20 11.84
N ARG A 80 -5.54 3.32 13.09
CA ARG A 80 -6.29 3.95 14.20
C ARG A 80 -6.65 5.42 13.96
N ARG A 81 -6.04 6.08 12.98
CA ARG A 81 -6.37 7.47 12.61
C ARG A 81 -7.71 7.56 11.89
N PHE A 82 -8.21 6.44 11.36
CA PHE A 82 -9.44 6.39 10.58
C PHE A 82 -10.34 5.23 11.05
N PRO A 83 -11.66 5.33 10.89
CA PRO A 83 -12.52 4.16 11.04
C PRO A 83 -12.18 3.11 9.97
N PRO A 84 -12.40 1.81 10.21
CA PRO A 84 -12.22 0.79 9.18
C PRO A 84 -12.94 1.18 7.89
N ILE A 85 -12.30 0.97 6.75
CA ILE A 85 -12.95 1.12 5.44
C ILE A 85 -14.20 0.21 5.43
N GLN A 86 -15.26 0.63 4.71
CA GLN A 86 -16.45 -0.20 4.51
C GLN A 86 -16.50 -0.71 3.07
N ALA A 87 -17.11 -1.88 2.85
CA ALA A 87 -17.27 -2.48 1.51
C ALA A 87 -17.88 -1.51 0.48
N LYS A 88 -18.83 -0.67 0.90
CA LYS A 88 -19.47 0.34 0.05
C LYS A 88 -18.53 1.44 -0.44
N GLU A 89 -17.38 1.62 0.21
CA GLU A 89 -16.40 2.63 -0.18
C GLU A 89 -15.51 2.16 -1.33
N LEU A 90 -15.41 0.84 -1.58
CA LEU A 90 -14.50 0.23 -2.57
C LEU A 90 -14.50 0.91 -3.94
N PRO A 91 -15.66 1.27 -4.56
CA PRO A 91 -15.67 1.90 -5.88
C PRO A 91 -15.10 3.32 -5.91
N SER A 92 -14.91 3.94 -4.75
CA SER A 92 -14.40 5.31 -4.59
C SER A 92 -12.97 5.38 -4.05
N LEU A 93 -12.33 4.23 -3.86
CA LEU A 93 -10.97 4.14 -3.33
C LEU A 93 -9.92 4.21 -4.44
N GLU A 94 -8.75 4.72 -4.06
CA GLU A 94 -7.51 4.61 -4.80
C GLU A 94 -6.49 3.91 -3.90
N CYS A 95 -5.75 2.96 -4.47
CA CYS A 95 -4.66 2.27 -3.79
C CYS A 95 -3.33 2.74 -4.37
N THR A 96 -2.43 3.19 -3.52
CA THR A 96 -1.04 3.48 -3.87
C THR A 96 -0.14 2.52 -3.10
N VAL A 97 0.77 1.86 -3.81
CA VAL A 97 1.82 1.03 -3.22
C VAL A 97 3.16 1.75 -3.35
N SER A 98 3.98 1.69 -2.32
CA SER A 98 5.32 2.28 -2.31
C SER A 98 6.31 1.20 -1.89
N LEU A 99 7.33 0.98 -2.71
CA LEU A 99 8.48 0.16 -2.37
C LEU A 99 9.64 1.10 -2.05
N LEU A 100 10.32 0.85 -0.96
CA LEU A 100 11.50 1.63 -0.59
C LEU A 100 12.74 0.84 -1.00
N THR A 101 13.63 1.49 -1.76
CA THR A 101 14.88 0.92 -2.23
C THR A 101 16.04 1.80 -1.78
N ASP A 102 17.27 1.31 -2.00
CA ASP A 102 18.47 2.14 -1.95
C ASP A 102 18.68 2.89 -0.61
N TYR A 103 18.49 2.18 0.51
CA TYR A 103 18.74 2.74 1.84
C TYR A 103 20.22 3.09 2.00
N GLU A 104 20.50 4.33 2.39
CA GLU A 104 21.85 4.81 2.65
C GLU A 104 21.96 5.47 4.03
N THR A 105 23.19 5.50 4.55
CA THR A 105 23.48 6.25 5.78
C THR A 105 23.83 7.68 5.40
N ALA A 106 23.10 8.65 5.93
CA ALA A 106 23.47 10.06 5.79
C ALA A 106 24.76 10.36 6.57
N ASN A 107 25.70 11.05 5.93
CA ASN A 107 26.94 11.55 6.50
C ASN A 107 26.71 12.80 7.37
N HIS A 108 25.72 13.65 7.02
CA HIS A 108 25.34 14.82 7.83
C HIS A 108 23.88 15.26 7.66
N TYR A 109 23.36 16.07 8.59
CA TYR A 109 21.94 16.47 8.65
C TYR A 109 21.41 17.28 7.44
N LEU A 110 22.30 17.85 6.61
CA LEU A 110 21.93 18.56 5.37
C LEU A 110 22.03 17.70 4.11
N GLU A 111 22.35 16.41 4.25
CA GLU A 111 22.47 15.49 3.12
C GLU A 111 21.10 14.89 2.84
N TRP A 112 20.25 15.70 2.24
CA TRP A 112 18.94 15.28 1.76
C TRP A 112 18.65 16.03 0.47
N GLU A 113 17.99 15.32 -0.46
CA GLU A 113 17.46 15.91 -1.67
C GLU A 113 15.98 15.54 -1.76
N VAL A 114 15.16 16.54 -2.11
CA VAL A 114 13.71 16.39 -2.18
C VAL A 114 13.33 15.90 -3.57
N CYS A 115 12.40 14.94 -3.62
CA CYS A 115 11.85 14.37 -4.86
C CYS A 115 12.84 13.55 -5.69
N ILE A 116 13.72 12.77 -5.05
CA ILE A 116 14.41 11.66 -5.73
C ILE A 116 13.39 10.52 -5.89
N SER A 117 13.18 10.05 -7.12
CA SER A 117 12.22 8.98 -7.48
C SER A 117 12.88 7.88 -8.28
#